data_AF-A0A1M6GWU9-F1
#
_entry.id   AF-A0A1M6GWU9-F1
#
_cell.length_a   1.000
_cell.length_b   1.000
_cell.length_c   1.000
_cell.angle_alpha   90.00
_cell.angle_beta   90.00
_cell.angle_gamma   90.00
#
_symmetry.space_group_name_H-M   'P 1'
#
loop_
_entity.id
_entity.type
_entity.pdbx_description
1 polymer ?
#
loop_
_entity_poly.entity_id
_entity_poly.type
_entity_poly.pdbx_seq_one_letter_code
_entity_poly.pdbx_strand_id
1 'polypeptide(L)' 'MLKYDIEQMREVLNDLMEKGGNYDEIYKVSIALDQLIIDYYRQMSVI' A
#
# COMPACT_ATOMS: atom_id res chain seq x y z
N MET A 1 4.78 -12.11 6.08
CA MET A 1 5.19 -11.58 4.76
C MET A 1 4.35 -10.36 4.41
N LEU A 2 3.03 -10.48 4.24
CA LEU A 2 2.15 -9.35 3.88
C LEU A 2 2.29 -8.07 4.73
N LYS A 3 2.50 -8.19 6.05
CA LYS A 3 2.75 -7.02 6.90
C LYS A 3 4.00 -6.24 6.46
N TYR A 4 5.07 -6.92 6.07
CA TYR A 4 6.29 -6.26 5.57
C TYR A 4 6.05 -5.58 4.22
N ASP A 5 5.29 -6.25 3.33
CA ASP A 5 4.96 -5.71 2.01
C ASP A 5 4.08 -4.45 2.11
N ILE A 6 3.15 -4.41 3.08
CA ILE A 6 2.35 -3.21 3.41
C ILE A 6 3.26 -2.06 3.86
N GLU A 7 4.21 -2.32 4.75
CA GLU A 7 5.11 -1.30 5.27
C GLU A 7 6.02 -0.73 4.16
N GLN A 8 6.57 -1.59 3.30
CA GLN A 8 7.36 -1.16 2.15
C GLN A 8 6.53 -0.33 1.15
N MET A 9 5.31 -0.76 0.83
CA MET A 9 4.47 -0.01 -0.10
C MET A 9 3.98 1.31 0.51
N ARG A 10 3.85 1.40 1.84
CA ARG A 10 3.60 2.67 2.54
C ARG A 10 4.78 3.62 2.44
N GLU A 11 6.01 3.13 2.57
CA GLU A 11 7.22 3.94 2.35
C GLU A 11 7.28 4.49 0.93
N VAL A 12 7.01 3.64 -0.08
CA VAL A 12 6.96 4.07 -1.49
C VAL A 12 5.91 5.16 -1.73
N LEU A 13 4.71 5.02 -1.14
CA LEU A 13 3.66 6.03 -1.27
C LEU A 13 4.08 7.37 -0.64
N ASN A 14 4.67 7.33 0.55
CA ASN A 14 5.16 8.51 1.24
C ASN A 14 6.26 9.22 0.42
N ASP A 15 7.20 8.45 -0.12
CA ASP A 15 8.25 8.96 -1.00
C ASP A 15 7.69 9.66 -2.24
N LEU A 16 6.67 9.07 -2.88
CA LEU A 16 6.00 9.67 -4.03
C LEU A 16 5.30 10.98 -3.65
N MET A 17 4.64 11.03 -2.50
CA MET A 17 4.00 12.25 -2.03
C MET A 17 5.00 13.35 -1.70
N GLU A 18 6.08 13.02 -0.99
CA GLU A 18 7.11 13.99 -0.58
C GLU A 18 7.92 14.54 -1.75
N LYS A 19 8.21 13.70 -2.75
CA LYS A 19 8.99 14.09 -3.94
C LYS A 19 8.15 14.74 -5.04
N GLY A 20 6.84 14.94 -4.80
CA GLY A 20 5.94 15.53 -5.79
C GLY A 20 5.71 14.62 -7.01
N GLY A 21 5.66 13.32 -6.78
CA GLY A 21 5.27 12.32 -7.78
C GLY A 21 3.93 12.66 -8.42
N ASN A 22 3.70 12.17 -9.63
CA ASN A 22 2.47 12.52 -10.33
C ASN A 22 1.26 11.85 -9.68
N TYR A 23 0.10 12.47 -9.86
CA TYR A 23 -1.14 12.02 -9.23
C TYR A 23 -1.50 10.57 -9.59
N ASP A 24 -1.32 10.18 -10.85
CA ASP A 24 -1.67 8.83 -11.33
C ASP A 24 -0.79 7.75 -10.69
N GLU A 25 0.49 8.03 -10.45
CA GLU A 25 1.42 7.13 -9.75
C GLU A 25 1.06 7.00 -8.28
N ILE A 26 0.82 8.13 -7.60
CA ILE A 26 0.37 8.16 -6.21
C ILE A 26 -0.93 7.36 -6.06
N TYR A 27 -1.89 7.58 -6.96
CA TYR A 27 -3.18 6.89 -6.95
C TYR A 27 -3.05 5.38 -7.19
N LYS A 28 -2.22 4.96 -8.16
CA LYS A 28 -1.98 3.52 -8.40
C LYS A 28 -1.38 2.84 -7.17
N VAL A 29 -0.37 3.46 -6.55
CA VAL A 29 0.29 2.92 -5.37
C VAL A 29 -0.67 2.91 -4.16
N SER A 30 -1.51 3.93 -3.98
CA SER A 30 -2.49 3.95 -2.89
C SER A 30 -3.51 2.82 -3.01
N ILE A 31 -4.04 2.57 -4.22
CA ILE A 31 -4.99 1.47 -4.46
C ILE A 31 -4.32 0.11 -4.20
N ALA A 32 -3.07 -0.07 -4.62
CA ALA A 32 -2.33 -1.31 -4.39
C ALA A 32 -2.07 -1.54 -2.88
N LEU A 33 -1.76 -0.47 -2.14
CA LEU A 33 -1.58 -0.53 -0.69
C LEU A 33 -2.88 -0.92 0.03
N ASP A 34 -4.01 -0.31 -0.34
CA ASP A 34 -5.31 -0.63 0.23
C ASP A 34 -5.68 -2.10 0.01
N GLN A 35 -5.42 -2.62 -1.20
CA GLN A 35 -5.68 -4.02 -1.51
C GLN A 35 -4.83 -4.97 -0.65
N LEU A 36 -3.54 -4.66 -0.45
CA LEU A 36 -2.69 -5.46 0.46
C LEU A 36 -3.19 -5.45 1.90
N ILE A 37 -3.66 -4.30 2.39
CA ILE A 37 -4.22 -4.17 3.73
C ILE A 37 -5.47 -5.04 3.88
N ILE A 38 -6.37 -4.99 2.90
CA ILE A 38 -7.58 -5.82 2.86
C ILE A 38 -7.20 -7.30 2.90
N ASP A 39 -6.24 -7.73 2.07
CA ASP A 39 -5.84 -9.13 1.98
C ASP A 39 -5.15 -9.62 3.27
N TYR A 40 -4.36 -8.76 3.92
CA TYR A 40 -3.78 -9.06 5.23
C TYR A 40 -4.87 -9.31 6.28
N TYR A 41 -5.89 -8.46 6.37
CA TYR A 41 -6.98 -8.64 7.32
C TYR A 41 -7.90 -9.81 6.98
N ARG A 42 -8.10 -10.11 5.68
CA ARG A 42 -8.81 -11.33 5.24
C ARG A 42 -8.08 -12.59 5.66
N GLN A 43 -6.75 -12.62 5.62
CA GLN A 43 -5.98 -13.78 6.10
C GLN A 43 -6.02 -13.95 7.62
N MET A 44 -6.11 -12.85 8.37
CA MET A 44 -6.26 -12.88 9.83
C MET A 44 -7.68 -13.25 10.27
N SER A 45 -8.67 -12.88 9.47
CA SER A 45 -10.08 -13.21 9.69
C SER A 45 -10.36 -14.53 9.00
N VAL A 46 -10.14 -15.68 9.66
CA VAL A 46 -10.67 -16.95 9.15
C VAL A 46 -12.20 -16.88 9.18
N ILE A 47 -12.79 -16.43 8.08
CA ILE A 47 -14.11 -16.90 7.61
C ILE A 47 -13.83 -18.08 6.68
#